data_AF-E9S8B4-F1
#
_entry.id   AF-E9S8B4-F1
#
_cell.length_a   1.000
_cell.length_b   1.000
_cell.length_c   1.000
_cell.angle_alpha   90.00
_cell.angle_beta   90.00
_cell.angle_gamma   90.00
#
_symmetry.space_group_name_H-M   'P 1'
#
loop_
_entity.id
_entity.type
_entity.pdbx_description
1 polymer ?
#
loop_
_entity_poly.entity_id
_entity_poly.type
_entity_poly.pdbx_seq_one_letter_code
_entity_poly.pdbx_strand_id
1 'polypeptide(L)'
;MKTVDSAKGLKVGDTVYIVQENFYYERGIAGPKLEYCVYSSTIKCFRKGSYIDFIAKIDAPIKNNIYDWKLSDLDKRYIFRSRKNAALFAKELTEKYERSIFYNPQKDLPLRRSWEIFINE
;
A
#
# COMPACT_ATOMS: atom_id res chain seq x y z
N MET A 1 26.20 -2.43 -9.62
CA MET A 1 24.76 -2.12 -9.77
C MET A 1 24.66 -0.67 -10.24
N LYS A 2 23.97 -0.38 -11.36
CA LYS A 2 23.82 1.00 -11.86
C LYS A 2 22.48 1.56 -11.40
N THR A 3 22.48 2.74 -10.80
CA THR A 3 21.24 3.50 -10.55
C THR A 3 20.89 4.31 -11.78
N VAL A 4 19.59 4.48 -12.03
CA VAL A 4 19.07 5.37 -13.08
C VAL A 4 18.08 6.35 -12.46
N ASP A 5 17.91 7.51 -13.09
CA ASP A 5 17.09 8.59 -12.53
C ASP A 5 15.60 8.46 -12.87
N SER A 6 15.25 7.60 -13.83
CA SER A 6 13.87 7.36 -14.26
C SER A 6 13.64 5.96 -14.81
N ALA A 7 12.41 5.47 -14.68
CA ALA A 7 11.93 4.24 -15.30
C ALA A 7 10.40 4.23 -15.44
N LYS A 8 9.87 3.66 -16.54
CA LYS A 8 8.42 3.61 -16.85
C LYS A 8 7.69 4.95 -16.66
N GLY A 9 8.30 6.08 -17.03
CA GLY A 9 7.69 7.40 -16.88
C GLY A 9 7.58 7.91 -15.43
N LEU A 10 8.26 7.26 -14.47
CA LEU A 10 8.51 7.79 -13.14
C LEU A 10 9.96 8.24 -13.03
N LYS A 11 10.23 9.24 -12.19
CA LYS A 11 11.57 9.72 -11.82
C LYS A 11 11.79 9.69 -10.32
N VAL A 12 13.06 9.77 -9.91
CA VAL A 12 13.41 9.91 -8.49
C VAL A 12 12.76 11.19 -7.95
N GLY A 13 12.18 11.11 -6.76
CA GLY A 13 11.41 12.19 -6.14
C GLY A 13 9.92 12.17 -6.47
N ASP A 14 9.46 11.39 -7.46
CA ASP A 14 8.03 11.25 -7.71
C ASP A 14 7.33 10.59 -6.52
N THR A 15 6.08 10.99 -6.31
CA THR A 15 5.18 10.36 -5.34
C THR A 15 4.45 9.18 -5.98
N VAL A 16 4.45 8.06 -5.28
CA VAL A 16 3.65 6.87 -5.56
C VAL A 16 2.85 6.52 -4.30
N TYR A 17 1.81 5.70 -4.48
CA TYR A 17 0.90 5.31 -3.42
C TYR A 17 1.01 3.82 -3.15
N ILE A 18 1.31 3.47 -1.91
CA ILE A 18 1.51 2.10 -1.47
C ILE A 18 0.31 1.66 -0.64
N VAL A 19 -0.23 0.49 -0.94
CA VAL A 19 -1.24 -0.17 -0.12
C VAL A 19 -0.53 -1.11 0.85
N GLN A 20 -0.82 -1.01 2.15
CA GLN A 20 -0.24 -1.90 3.15
C GLN A 20 -1.26 -2.41 4.14
N GLU A 21 -1.01 -3.63 4.61
CA GLU A 21 -1.62 -4.15 5.82
C GLU A 21 -1.15 -3.36 7.04
N ASN A 22 -2.11 -3.03 7.89
CA ASN A 22 -1.90 -2.40 9.18
C ASN A 22 -2.69 -3.18 10.22
N PHE A 23 -2.03 -3.57 11.29
CA PHE A 23 -2.67 -4.24 12.41
C PHE A 23 -2.89 -3.24 13.53
N TYR A 24 -4.10 -3.19 14.08
CA TYR A 24 -4.45 -2.30 15.18
C TYR A 24 -5.25 -3.05 16.24
N TYR A 25 -5.22 -2.55 17.47
CA TYR A 25 -5.94 -3.14 18.59
C TYR A 25 -7.11 -2.24 18.97
N GLU A 26 -8.26 -2.85 19.22
CA GLU A 26 -9.42 -2.16 19.80
C GLU A 26 -9.64 -2.63 21.21
N ARG A 27 -9.90 -1.68 22.11
CA ARG A 27 -10.14 -1.97 23.51
C ARG A 27 -11.36 -2.87 23.63
N GLY A 28 -11.20 -4.01 24.32
CA GLY A 28 -12.28 -4.98 24.53
C GLY A 28 -12.40 -6.06 23.46
N ILE A 29 -11.54 -6.07 22.43
CA ILE A 29 -11.50 -7.12 21.42
C ILE A 29 -10.19 -7.89 21.54
N ALA A 30 -10.29 -9.22 21.60
CA ALA A 30 -9.12 -10.09 21.65
C ALA A 30 -8.46 -10.18 20.27
N GLY A 31 -7.17 -9.83 20.21
CA GLY A 31 -6.35 -9.94 19.01
C GLY A 31 -6.30 -8.66 18.15
N PRO A 32 -5.32 -8.56 17.24
CA PRO A 32 -5.21 -7.45 16.32
C PRO A 32 -6.25 -7.55 15.19
N LYS A 33 -6.79 -6.41 14.81
CA LYS A 33 -7.61 -6.25 13.60
C LYS A 33 -6.76 -5.79 12.44
N LEU A 34 -7.13 -6.25 11.24
CA LEU A 34 -6.51 -5.86 10.00
C LEU A 34 -7.17 -4.60 9.42
N GLU A 35 -6.37 -3.76 8.77
CA GLU A 35 -6.77 -2.63 7.96
C GLU A 35 -5.84 -2.57 6.74
N TYR A 36 -6.38 -2.23 5.57
CA TYR A 36 -5.58 -1.94 4.39
C TYR A 36 -5.44 -0.43 4.23
N CYS A 37 -4.28 0.15 4.52
CA CYS A 37 -4.06 1.59 4.43
C CYS A 37 -3.39 1.99 3.11
N VAL A 38 -3.68 3.21 2.63
CA VAL A 38 -2.97 3.85 1.51
C VAL A 38 -1.98 4.88 2.06
N TYR A 39 -0.71 4.76 1.67
CA TYR A 39 0.35 5.69 2.06
C TYR A 39 0.95 6.37 0.85
N SER A 40 1.22 7.67 0.94
CA SER A 40 2.15 8.34 0.02
C SER A 40 3.57 7.86 0.27
N SER A 41 4.33 7.71 -0.80
CA SER A 41 5.70 7.25 -0.74
C SER A 41 6.52 7.93 -1.82
N THR A 42 7.71 8.38 -1.48
CA THR A 42 8.62 9.04 -2.41
C THR A 42 9.62 8.05 -2.99
N ILE A 43 9.76 8.01 -4.32
CA ILE A 43 10.78 7.20 -4.99
C ILE A 43 12.18 7.77 -4.68
N LYS A 44 13.08 6.91 -4.17
CA LYS A 44 14.44 7.31 -3.80
C LYS A 44 15.49 6.95 -4.83
N CYS A 45 15.35 5.82 -5.53
CA CYS A 45 16.24 5.44 -6.62
C CYS A 45 15.65 4.30 -7.45
N PHE A 46 16.07 4.18 -8.71
CA PHE A 46 15.86 2.99 -9.52
C PHE A 46 17.16 2.18 -9.61
N ARG A 47 17.06 0.85 -9.55
CA ARG A 47 18.21 -0.07 -9.63
C ARG A 47 18.11 -0.85 -10.94
N LYS A 48 19.09 -0.67 -11.83
CA LYS A 48 19.16 -1.39 -13.12
C LYS A 48 19.97 -2.68 -12.97
N GLY A 49 19.37 -3.81 -13.30
CA GLY A 49 20.04 -5.13 -13.37
C GLY A 49 19.87 -6.02 -12.13
N SER A 50 18.87 -5.76 -11.28
CA SER A 50 18.50 -6.63 -10.15
C SER A 50 17.03 -7.07 -10.24
N TYR A 51 16.65 -8.08 -9.46
CA TYR A 51 15.25 -8.52 -9.29
C TYR A 51 14.33 -7.44 -8.69
N ILE A 52 14.92 -6.39 -8.13
CA ILE A 52 14.29 -5.20 -7.55
C ILE A 52 14.57 -4.03 -8.49
N ASP A 53 13.54 -3.25 -8.81
CA ASP A 53 13.65 -2.20 -9.80
C ASP A 53 13.68 -0.78 -9.19
N PHE A 54 13.08 -0.56 -8.01
CA PHE A 54 13.15 0.74 -7.33
C PHE A 54 12.85 0.70 -5.83
N ILE A 55 13.33 1.73 -5.13
CA ILE A 55 13.08 1.95 -3.69
C ILE A 55 12.09 3.09 -3.51
N ALA A 56 11.09 2.88 -2.68
CA ALA A 56 10.14 3.91 -2.26
C ALA A 56 10.09 4.00 -0.73
N LYS A 57 10.09 5.23 -0.20
CA LYS A 57 10.05 5.52 1.24
C LYS A 57 8.67 6.05 1.60
N ILE A 58 7.98 5.38 2.52
CA ILE A 58 6.69 5.85 3.03
C ILE A 58 6.86 7.20 3.73
N ASP A 59 6.03 8.17 3.35
CA ASP A 59 6.00 9.51 3.92
C ASP A 59 4.91 9.57 5.00
N ALA A 60 5.12 8.86 6.11
CA ALA A 60 4.21 8.85 7.25
C ALA A 60 4.98 9.03 8.58
N PRO A 61 4.45 9.79 9.57
CA PRO A 61 5.18 10.13 10.80
C PRO A 61 5.63 8.90 11.62
N ILE A 62 4.84 7.82 11.56
CA ILE A 62 5.04 6.61 12.37
C ILE A 62 5.72 5.49 11.56
N LYS A 63 5.67 5.56 10.22
CA LYS A 63 6.26 4.55 9.31
C LYS A 63 7.34 5.18 8.46
N ASN A 64 8.60 4.99 8.86
CA ASN A 64 9.78 5.44 8.11
C ASN A 64 10.37 4.33 7.21
N ASN A 65 9.53 3.36 6.83
CA ASN A 65 9.99 2.14 6.18
C ASN A 65 10.35 2.39 4.72
N ILE A 66 11.46 1.78 4.31
CA ILE A 66 11.97 1.76 2.95
C ILE A 66 11.60 0.40 2.35
N TYR A 67 10.93 0.40 1.21
CA TYR A 67 10.51 -0.83 0.54
C TYR A 67 11.13 -0.93 -0.84
N ASP A 68 11.59 -2.14 -1.16
CA ASP A 68 12.04 -2.56 -2.48
C ASP A 68 10.83 -3.03 -3.31
N TRP A 69 10.69 -2.46 -4.50
CA TRP A 69 9.58 -2.75 -5.40
C TRP A 69 10.07 -3.18 -6.77
N LYS A 70 9.24 -3.97 -7.45
CA LYS A 70 9.38 -4.25 -8.88
C LYS A 70 8.56 -3.27 -9.68
N LEU A 71 9.13 -2.77 -10.76
CA LEU A 71 8.42 -1.98 -11.76
C LEU A 71 7.35 -2.81 -12.46
N SER A 72 7.46 -4.15 -12.47
CA SER A 72 6.41 -5.04 -12.98
C SER A 72 5.11 -4.94 -12.19
N ASP A 73 5.18 -4.59 -10.90
CA ASP A 73 4.06 -4.60 -9.96
C ASP A 73 3.36 -3.25 -9.87
N LEU A 74 3.97 -2.22 -10.46
CA LEU A 74 3.42 -0.88 -10.56
C LEU A 74 2.07 -0.86 -11.29
N ASP A 75 1.07 -0.28 -10.62
CA ASP A 75 -0.34 -0.23 -10.99
C ASP A 75 -1.04 -1.59 -11.08
N LYS A 76 -0.44 -2.65 -10.53
CA LYS A 76 -1.01 -4.01 -10.56
C LYS A 76 -1.17 -4.67 -9.20
N ARG A 77 -0.42 -4.22 -8.18
CA ARG A 77 -0.39 -4.83 -6.85
C ARG A 77 -0.43 -3.78 -5.77
N TYR A 78 0.53 -3.74 -4.85
CA TYR A 78 0.53 -2.88 -3.68
C TYR A 78 1.13 -1.49 -3.92
N ILE A 79 1.40 -1.11 -5.18
CA ILE A 79 2.02 0.17 -5.52
C ILE A 79 1.43 0.77 -6.80
N PHE A 80 1.05 2.05 -6.72
CA PHE A 80 0.31 2.73 -7.77
C PHE A 80 0.82 4.16 -7.99
N ARG A 81 0.64 4.66 -9.21
CA ARG A 81 0.85 6.07 -9.55
C ARG A 81 -0.31 6.95 -9.08
N SER A 82 -1.53 6.40 -9.08
CA SER A 82 -2.76 7.11 -8.70
C SER A 82 -3.20 6.70 -7.29
N ARG A 83 -3.50 7.69 -6.44
CA ARG A 83 -4.01 7.46 -5.08
C ARG A 83 -5.39 6.82 -5.11
N LYS A 84 -6.24 7.27 -6.03
CA LYS A 84 -7.55 6.66 -6.31
C LYS A 84 -7.42 5.17 -6.63
N ASN A 85 -6.49 4.79 -7.51
CA ASN A 85 -6.30 3.38 -7.87
C ASN A 85 -5.80 2.55 -6.68
N ALA A 86 -4.89 3.11 -5.87
CA ALA A 86 -4.48 2.48 -4.61
C ALA A 86 -5.65 2.28 -3.65
N ALA A 87 -6.54 3.27 -3.55
CA ALA A 87 -7.73 3.19 -2.71
C ALA A 87 -8.75 2.15 -3.20
N LEU A 88 -8.97 2.07 -4.51
CA LEU A 88 -9.81 1.03 -5.12
C LEU A 88 -9.23 -0.36 -4.87
N PHE A 89 -7.90 -0.52 -4.94
CA PHE A 89 -7.26 -1.79 -4.60
C PHE A 89 -7.36 -2.12 -3.10
N ALA A 90 -7.19 -1.13 -2.22
CA ALA A 90 -7.39 -1.32 -0.78
C ALA A 90 -8.84 -1.72 -0.44
N LYS A 91 -9.82 -1.17 -1.16
CA LYS A 91 -11.22 -1.58 -1.10
C LYS A 91 -11.39 -3.05 -1.49
N GLU A 92 -10.84 -3.46 -2.63
CA GLU A 92 -10.91 -4.85 -3.10
C GLU A 92 -10.34 -5.82 -2.05
N LEU A 93 -9.17 -5.50 -1.48
CA LEU A 93 -8.54 -6.31 -0.43
C LEU A 93 -9.40 -6.38 0.84
N THR A 94 -9.98 -5.25 1.24
CA THR A 94 -10.89 -5.17 2.41
C THR A 94 -12.09 -6.08 2.20
N GLU A 95 -12.80 -5.94 1.08
CA GLU A 95 -13.98 -6.75 0.75
C GLU A 95 -13.65 -8.22 0.54
N LYS A 96 -12.45 -8.54 0.03
CA LYS A 96 -11.97 -9.92 -0.10
C LYS A 96 -11.73 -10.55 1.27
N TYR A 97 -11.14 -9.80 2.20
CA TYR A 97 -10.90 -10.28 3.56
C TYR A 97 -12.22 -10.51 4.31
N GLU A 98 -13.16 -9.56 4.23
CA GLU A 98 -14.49 -9.65 4.85
C GLU A 98 -15.34 -10.80 4.28
N ARG A 99 -15.04 -11.28 3.07
CA ARG A 99 -15.67 -12.48 2.48
C ARG A 99 -14.93 -13.79 2.78
N SER A 100 -13.77 -13.74 3.40
CA SER A 100 -12.96 -14.93 3.68
C SER A 100 -13.53 -15.74 4.84
N ILE A 101 -13.21 -17.03 4.89
CA ILE A 101 -13.61 -17.92 6.01
C ILE A 101 -13.05 -17.50 7.37
N PHE A 102 -12.05 -16.61 7.39
CA PHE A 102 -11.44 -16.07 8.61
C PHE A 102 -12.21 -14.89 9.20
N TYR A 103 -13.16 -14.32 8.45
CA TYR A 103 -14.01 -13.24 8.91
C TYR A 103 -15.38 -13.79 9.32
N ASN A 104 -15.82 -13.48 10.53
CA ASN A 104 -17.13 -13.82 11.05
C ASN A 104 -17.99 -12.56 11.17
N PRO A 105 -18.92 -12.29 10.23
CA PRO A 105 -19.76 -11.09 10.24
C PRO A 105 -20.63 -10.92 11.49
N GLN A 106 -20.84 -11.98 12.28
CA GLN A 106 -21.61 -11.92 13.53
C GLN A 106 -20.76 -11.51 14.74
N LYS A 107 -19.43 -11.63 14.65
CA LYS A 107 -18.49 -11.36 15.76
C LYS A 107 -17.51 -10.24 15.44
N ASP A 108 -17.14 -10.10 14.17
CA ASP A 108 -16.17 -9.14 13.70
C ASP A 108 -16.87 -7.86 13.24
N LEU A 109 -16.36 -6.73 13.71
CA LEU A 109 -16.76 -5.43 13.15
C LEU A 109 -16.17 -5.27 11.75
N PRO A 110 -16.87 -4.54 10.85
CA PRO A 110 -16.32 -4.19 9.56
C PRO A 110 -14.92 -3.58 9.69
N LEU A 111 -14.04 -3.93 8.75
CA LEU A 111 -12.68 -3.40 8.75
C LEU A 111 -12.71 -1.87 8.55
N ARG A 112 -11.72 -1.17 9.10
CA ARG A 112 -11.57 0.28 8.90
C ARG A 112 -11.29 0.57 7.44
N ARG A 113 -11.86 1.68 6.95
CA ARG A 113 -11.79 2.11 5.56
C ARG A 113 -11.07 3.45 5.44
N SER A 114 -9.85 3.55 5.97
CA SER A 114 -9.04 4.79 5.85
C SER A 114 -8.78 5.21 4.40
N TRP A 115 -8.90 4.27 3.46
CA TRP A 115 -8.79 4.50 2.02
C TRP A 115 -10.02 5.19 1.39
N GLU A 116 -11.18 5.20 2.05
CA GLU A 116 -12.45 5.62 1.43
C GLU A 116 -12.43 7.08 0.97
N ILE A 117 -11.76 7.95 1.72
CA ILE A 117 -11.62 9.37 1.40
C ILE A 117 -10.92 9.62 0.07
N PHE A 118 -10.15 8.65 -0.44
CA PHE A 118 -9.36 8.78 -1.66
C PHE A 118 -10.06 8.22 -2.91
N ILE A 119 -11.24 7.61 -2.79
CA ILE A 119 -11.97 7.04 -3.94
C ILE A 119 -12.53 8.11 -4.87
N ASN A 120 -12.88 9.27 -4.30
CA ASN A 120 -13.51 10.38 -5.01
C ASN A 120 -12.51 11.47 -5.44
N GLU A 121 -11.22 11.28 -5.15
CA GLU A 121 -10.15 12.06 -5.80
C GLU A 121 -10.06 11.71 -7.30
#